data_AF-A0A5C4Y4I1-F1
#
_entry.id   AF-A0A5C4Y4I1-F1
#
_cell.length_a   1.000
_cell.length_b   1.000
_cell.length_c   1.000
_cell.angle_alpha   90.00
_cell.angle_beta   90.00
_cell.angle_gamma   90.00
#
_symmetry.space_group_name_H-M   'P 1'
#
loop_
_entity.id
_entity.type
_entity.pdbx_description
1 polymer ?
#
loop_
_entity_poly.entity_id
_entity_poly.type
_entity_poly.pdbx_seq_one_letter_code
_entity_poly.pdbx_strand_id
1 'polypeptide(L)'
;MVGERLERLRAALLPEGFELRQGADLSSLAALDASLQAQDIVLDTEALRRVAWAALGQPRPRGIGLTPDARARLSHLTDLRDVFSPADAQRVGREFAGERWLAPDLLAARPWLDSRTPPKEVVSAVMDSQWSGLVALLGEHGPWVYAANVADLQGLGRRYGELVRAAALAPEHEALDAAFSQPEFPSLLARLEATDYRQPSGVKADLIELERAFWNAARAQAQQDWEGWQARRGG
;
A
#
# COMPACT_ATOMS: atom_id res chain seq x y z
N MET A 1 -1.65 -10.89 5.17
CA MET A 1 -1.85 -10.38 3.80
C MET A 1 -2.18 -11.47 2.77
N VAL A 2 -1.41 -12.56 2.64
CA VAL A 2 -1.73 -13.63 1.66
C VAL A 2 -3.09 -14.29 1.94
N GLY A 3 -3.39 -14.63 3.19
CA GLY A 3 -4.70 -15.19 3.57
C GLY A 3 -5.89 -14.30 3.19
N GLU A 4 -5.80 -12.98 3.44
CA GLU A 4 -6.85 -12.05 3.03
C GLU A 4 -6.98 -11.91 1.51
N ARG A 5 -5.88 -12.02 0.75
CA ARG A 5 -5.93 -12.00 -0.71
C ARG A 5 -6.63 -13.26 -1.23
N LEU A 6 -6.39 -14.43 -0.62
CA LEU A 6 -7.08 -15.67 -0.96
C LEU A 6 -8.58 -15.63 -0.63
N GLU A 7 -8.96 -15.06 0.51
CA GLU A 7 -10.38 -14.89 0.85
C GLU A 7 -11.08 -13.91 -0.10
N ARG A 8 -10.41 -12.83 -0.49
CA ARG A 8 -10.92 -11.91 -1.52
C ARG A 8 -11.02 -12.58 -2.88
N LEU A 9 -10.04 -13.40 -3.26
CA LEU A 9 -10.06 -14.18 -4.50
C LEU A 9 -11.28 -15.12 -4.52
N ARG A 10 -11.50 -15.87 -3.43
CA ARG A 10 -12.69 -16.73 -3.26
C ARG A 10 -13.98 -15.95 -3.46
N ALA A 11 -14.12 -14.83 -2.77
CA ALA A 11 -15.30 -13.98 -2.89
C ALA A 11 -15.49 -13.42 -4.31
N ALA A 12 -14.41 -13.15 -5.04
CA ALA A 12 -14.45 -12.64 -6.40
C ALA A 12 -14.78 -13.70 -7.47
N LEU A 13 -14.49 -14.98 -7.19
CA LEU A 13 -14.80 -16.09 -8.09
C LEU A 13 -16.28 -16.53 -8.02
N LEU A 14 -16.94 -16.34 -6.88
CA LEU A 14 -18.34 -16.75 -6.69
C LEU A 14 -19.31 -16.11 -7.71
N PRO A 15 -19.26 -14.78 -8.00
CA PRO A 15 -20.10 -14.17 -9.03
C PRO A 15 -19.82 -14.68 -10.44
N GLU A 16 -18.60 -15.19 -10.70
CA GLU A 16 -18.19 -15.79 -11.98
C GLU A 16 -18.61 -17.28 -12.06
N GLY A 17 -19.27 -17.82 -11.02
CA GLY A 17 -19.78 -19.20 -10.98
C GLY A 17 -18.74 -20.24 -10.57
N PHE A 18 -17.61 -19.82 -10.00
CA PHE A 18 -16.51 -20.71 -9.63
C PHE A 18 -16.28 -20.76 -8.11
N GLU A 19 -15.89 -21.94 -7.63
CA GLU A 19 -15.43 -22.15 -6.26
C GLU A 19 -13.96 -22.55 -6.26
N LEU A 20 -13.15 -21.81 -5.48
CA LEU A 20 -11.72 -22.10 -5.35
C LEU A 20 -11.51 -23.32 -4.43
N ARG A 21 -11.14 -24.46 -5.03
CA ARG A 21 -11.01 -25.75 -4.33
C ARG A 21 -9.75 -25.85 -3.46
N GLN A 22 -8.64 -25.26 -3.92
CA GLN A 22 -7.34 -25.29 -3.26
C GLN A 22 -6.76 -23.87 -3.08
N GLY A 23 -5.51 -23.74 -2.63
CA GLY A 23 -4.80 -22.46 -2.72
C GLY A 23 -4.64 -22.00 -4.17
N ALA A 24 -4.27 -20.74 -4.37
CA ALA A 24 -3.86 -20.22 -5.67
C ALA A 24 -2.48 -19.57 -5.53
N ASP A 25 -1.64 -19.69 -6.55
CA ASP A 25 -0.40 -18.93 -6.62
C ASP A 25 -0.72 -17.46 -6.94
N LEU A 26 -0.36 -16.57 -6.01
CA LEU A 26 -0.61 -15.13 -6.10
C LEU A 26 0.66 -14.33 -6.41
N SER A 27 1.73 -14.99 -6.84
CA SER A 27 3.04 -14.38 -7.14
C SER A 27 3.03 -13.53 -8.40
N SER A 28 2.17 -13.86 -9.38
CA SER A 28 1.98 -13.10 -10.61
C SER A 28 0.60 -13.39 -11.20
N LEU A 29 0.15 -12.56 -12.15
CA LEU A 29 -1.11 -12.79 -12.86
C LEU A 29 -1.07 -14.10 -13.66
N ALA A 30 0.07 -14.41 -14.29
CA ALA A 30 0.26 -15.65 -15.04
C ALA A 30 0.23 -16.89 -14.12
N ALA A 31 0.83 -16.79 -12.93
CA ALA A 31 0.79 -17.88 -11.95
C ALA A 31 -0.62 -18.08 -11.36
N LEU A 32 -1.36 -16.98 -11.16
CA LEU A 32 -2.77 -17.03 -10.77
C LEU A 32 -3.60 -17.75 -11.85
N ASP A 33 -3.49 -17.33 -13.11
CA ASP A 33 -4.20 -17.94 -14.23
C ASP A 33 -3.89 -19.45 -14.34
N ALA A 34 -2.61 -19.82 -14.30
CA ALA A 34 -2.20 -21.22 -14.29
C ALA A 34 -2.77 -22.01 -13.09
N SER A 35 -2.83 -21.40 -11.91
CA SER A 35 -3.39 -22.03 -10.70
C SER A 35 -4.91 -22.22 -10.77
N LEU A 36 -5.61 -21.29 -11.42
CA LEU A 36 -7.05 -21.39 -11.66
C LEU A 36 -7.34 -22.46 -12.72
N GLN A 37 -6.60 -22.47 -13.82
CA GLN A 37 -6.73 -23.47 -14.88
C GLN A 37 -6.45 -24.90 -14.37
N ALA A 38 -5.47 -25.08 -13.48
CA ALA A 38 -5.20 -26.36 -12.83
C ALA A 38 -6.36 -26.88 -11.95
N GLN A 39 -7.34 -26.01 -11.66
CA GLN A 39 -8.55 -26.32 -10.89
C GLN A 39 -9.82 -26.31 -11.76
N ASP A 40 -9.68 -26.38 -13.08
CA ASP A 40 -10.77 -26.27 -14.07
C ASP A 40 -11.53 -24.92 -14.04
N ILE A 41 -10.90 -23.87 -13.49
CA ILE A 41 -11.44 -22.51 -13.50
C ILE A 41 -10.84 -21.78 -14.70
N VAL A 42 -11.62 -21.67 -15.77
CA VAL A 42 -11.23 -20.96 -16.99
C VAL A 42 -11.96 -19.63 -17.04
N LEU A 43 -11.21 -18.55 -16.86
CA LEU A 43 -11.71 -17.18 -16.98
C LEU A 43 -11.27 -16.61 -18.33
N ASP A 44 -12.13 -15.82 -18.97
CA ASP A 44 -11.66 -14.96 -20.04
C ASP A 44 -10.71 -13.87 -19.49
N THR A 45 -10.02 -13.17 -20.39
CA THR A 45 -9.03 -12.16 -19.99
C THR A 45 -9.63 -11.03 -19.15
N GLU A 46 -10.90 -10.65 -19.36
CA GLU A 46 -11.53 -9.57 -18.62
C GLU A 46 -11.94 -10.04 -17.22
N ALA A 47 -12.56 -11.21 -17.12
CA ALA A 47 -12.93 -11.85 -15.86
C ALA A 47 -11.70 -12.11 -15.00
N LEU A 48 -10.60 -12.61 -15.59
CA LEU A 48 -9.33 -12.79 -14.88
C LEU A 48 -8.83 -11.47 -14.29
N ARG A 49 -8.87 -10.36 -15.04
CA ARG A 49 -8.47 -9.03 -14.55
C ARG A 49 -9.36 -8.55 -13.41
N ARG A 50 -10.69 -8.69 -13.53
CA ARG A 50 -11.64 -8.29 -12.47
C ARG A 50 -11.39 -9.07 -11.19
N VAL A 51 -11.24 -10.38 -11.29
CA VAL A 51 -10.95 -11.28 -10.18
C VAL A 51 -9.60 -10.94 -9.54
N ALA A 52 -8.58 -10.66 -10.35
CA ALA A 52 -7.26 -10.26 -9.88
C ALA A 52 -7.30 -8.93 -9.11
N TRP A 53 -7.94 -7.88 -9.65
CA TRP A 53 -8.12 -6.61 -8.93
C TRP A 53 -8.92 -6.78 -7.64
N ALA A 54 -9.98 -7.58 -7.65
CA ALA A 54 -10.75 -7.88 -6.46
C ALA A 54 -9.90 -8.59 -5.38
N ALA A 55 -9.04 -9.53 -5.77
CA ALA A 55 -8.07 -10.17 -4.87
C ALA A 55 -7.09 -9.17 -4.25
N LEU A 56 -6.70 -8.13 -5.01
CA LEU A 56 -5.91 -6.98 -4.50
C LEU A 56 -6.73 -5.99 -3.65
N GLY A 57 -8.04 -6.19 -3.54
CA GLY A 57 -8.93 -5.37 -2.71
C GLY A 57 -9.62 -4.24 -3.47
N GLN A 58 -9.59 -4.29 -4.80
CA GLN A 58 -10.23 -3.34 -5.71
C GLN A 58 -11.28 -4.05 -6.58
N PRO A 59 -12.46 -4.40 -6.04
CA PRO A 59 -13.50 -5.06 -6.82
C PRO A 59 -14.10 -4.18 -7.93
N ARG A 60 -13.89 -2.85 -7.86
CA ARG A 60 -14.32 -1.87 -8.86
C ARG A 60 -13.18 -0.88 -9.12
N PRO A 61 -12.14 -1.27 -9.86
CA PRO A 61 -11.03 -0.38 -10.16
C PRO A 61 -11.54 0.85 -10.94
N ARG A 62 -10.97 2.01 -10.67
CA ARG A 62 -11.31 3.34 -11.21
C ARG A 62 -12.75 3.77 -10.93
N GLY A 63 -13.31 3.33 -9.80
CA GLY A 63 -14.69 3.65 -9.41
C GLY A 63 -14.89 5.12 -9.02
N ILE A 64 -13.83 5.82 -8.60
CA ILE A 64 -13.88 7.24 -8.22
C ILE A 64 -13.34 8.08 -9.40
N GLY A 65 -14.21 8.91 -9.98
CA GLY A 65 -13.81 9.88 -11.00
C GLY A 65 -13.05 11.06 -10.41
N LEU A 66 -11.92 11.41 -11.00
CA LEU A 66 -11.07 12.52 -10.55
C LEU A 66 -11.22 13.72 -11.47
N THR A 67 -11.39 14.89 -10.84
CA THR A 67 -11.13 16.16 -11.51
C THR A 67 -9.63 16.31 -11.81
N PRO A 68 -9.24 17.17 -12.78
CA PRO A 68 -7.83 17.45 -13.03
C PRO A 68 -7.06 17.88 -11.77
N ASP A 69 -7.68 18.71 -10.93
CA ASP A 69 -7.09 19.19 -9.67
C ASP A 69 -6.93 18.07 -8.64
N ALA A 70 -7.92 17.19 -8.51
CA ALA A 70 -7.83 16.03 -7.60
C ALA A 70 -6.72 15.07 -8.04
N ARG A 71 -6.56 14.88 -9.36
CA ARG A 71 -5.49 14.07 -9.94
C ARG A 71 -4.10 14.62 -9.63
N ALA A 72 -3.92 15.93 -9.72
CA ALA A 72 -2.65 16.58 -9.35
C ALA A 72 -2.31 16.42 -7.86
N ARG A 73 -3.32 16.26 -6.99
CA ARG A 73 -3.16 16.10 -5.54
C ARG A 73 -2.90 14.66 -5.10
N LEU A 74 -2.95 13.68 -6.00
CA LEU A 74 -2.69 12.28 -5.66
C LEU A 74 -1.30 12.04 -5.07
N SER A 75 -0.32 12.91 -5.35
CA SER A 75 1.02 12.84 -4.76
C SER A 75 1.28 13.90 -3.69
N HIS A 76 0.27 14.69 -3.31
CA HIS A 76 0.40 15.76 -2.33
C HIS A 76 0.11 15.24 -0.92
N LEU A 77 0.64 15.94 0.07
CA LEU A 77 0.32 15.68 1.47
C LEU A 77 -1.16 15.97 1.72
N THR A 78 -1.91 14.96 2.16
CA THR A 78 -3.35 15.07 2.47
C THR A 78 -3.55 15.40 3.93
N ASP A 79 -2.88 14.65 4.80
CA ASP A 79 -2.91 14.84 6.26
C ASP A 79 -1.51 14.89 6.83
N LEU A 80 -1.35 15.69 7.89
CA LEU A 80 -0.13 15.81 8.69
C LEU A 80 -0.50 16.04 10.15
N ARG A 81 0.11 15.27 11.05
CA ARG A 81 0.05 15.48 12.49
C ARG A 81 1.45 15.41 13.08
N ASP A 82 1.74 16.37 13.94
CA ASP A 82 2.92 16.35 14.79
C ASP A 82 2.72 15.37 15.96
N VAL A 83 3.74 14.56 16.24
CA VAL A 83 3.78 13.61 17.36
C VAL A 83 5.03 13.89 18.19
N PHE A 84 4.91 14.80 19.16
CA PHE A 84 6.03 15.20 20.02
C PHE A 84 5.94 14.64 21.45
N SER A 85 4.82 14.01 21.81
CA SER A 85 4.60 13.41 23.12
C SER A 85 3.79 12.11 23.04
N PRO A 86 3.86 11.22 24.05
CA PRO A 86 3.02 10.02 24.11
C PRO A 86 1.51 10.33 24.08
N ALA A 87 1.10 11.49 24.60
CA ALA A 87 -0.27 11.95 24.54
C ALA A 87 -0.69 12.29 23.09
N ASP A 88 0.20 12.92 22.31
CA ASP A 88 -0.04 13.18 20.89
C ASP A 88 -0.17 11.87 20.12
N ALA A 89 0.72 10.90 20.37
CA ALA A 89 0.68 9.61 19.70
C ALA A 89 -0.63 8.86 19.96
N GLN A 90 -1.11 8.84 21.20
CA GLN A 90 -2.40 8.25 21.55
C GLN A 90 -3.57 8.99 20.89
N ARG A 91 -3.53 10.34 20.87
CA ARG A 91 -4.58 11.15 20.25
C ARG A 91 -4.66 10.89 18.75
N VAL A 92 -3.54 10.95 18.05
CA VAL A 92 -3.44 10.72 16.60
C VAL A 92 -3.82 9.27 16.24
N GLY A 93 -3.36 8.30 17.03
CA GLY A 93 -3.75 6.89 16.85
C GLY A 93 -5.26 6.68 16.97
N ARG A 94 -5.92 7.34 17.93
CA ARG A 94 -7.39 7.30 18.06
C ARG A 94 -8.10 8.05 16.94
N GLU A 95 -7.61 9.22 16.56
CA GLU A 95 -8.16 10.05 15.48
C GLU A 95 -8.27 9.25 14.17
N PHE A 96 -7.23 8.49 13.84
CA PHE A 96 -7.16 7.71 12.61
C PHE A 96 -7.34 6.20 12.84
N ALA A 97 -7.95 5.77 13.95
CA ALA A 97 -8.15 4.35 14.23
C ALA A 97 -9.06 3.65 13.19
N GLY A 98 -9.92 4.41 12.50
CA GLY A 98 -10.78 3.94 11.42
C GLY A 98 -10.08 3.88 10.06
N GLU A 99 -8.87 4.44 9.94
CA GLU A 99 -8.13 4.45 8.68
C GLU A 99 -7.59 3.06 8.37
N ARG A 100 -8.14 2.46 7.30
CA ARG A 100 -7.86 1.08 6.89
C ARG A 100 -6.37 0.78 6.76
N TRP A 101 -5.59 1.75 6.31
CA TRP A 101 -4.19 1.56 5.91
C TRP A 101 -3.16 2.11 6.88
N LEU A 102 -3.58 2.83 7.92
CA LEU A 102 -2.64 3.42 8.89
C LEU A 102 -1.76 2.35 9.54
N ALA A 103 -2.37 1.33 10.15
CA ALA A 103 -1.59 0.29 10.83
C ALA A 103 -0.77 -0.56 9.86
N PRO A 104 -1.35 -1.08 8.74
CA PRO A 104 -0.58 -1.84 7.76
C PRO A 104 0.66 -1.11 7.23
N ASP A 105 0.56 0.19 6.93
CA ASP A 105 1.67 0.94 6.34
C ASP A 105 2.78 1.24 7.35
N LEU A 106 2.39 1.66 8.57
CA LEU A 106 3.37 1.97 9.60
C LEU A 106 4.14 0.72 10.05
N LEU A 107 3.46 -0.43 10.13
CA LEU A 107 4.07 -1.72 10.48
C LEU A 107 4.89 -2.31 9.33
N ALA A 108 4.49 -2.10 8.08
CA ALA A 108 5.23 -2.56 6.89
C ALA A 108 6.68 -2.03 6.85
N ALA A 109 6.88 -0.77 7.26
CA ALA A 109 8.19 -0.15 7.36
C ALA A 109 9.00 -0.57 8.62
N ARG A 110 8.38 -1.27 9.59
CA ARG A 110 8.91 -1.48 10.94
C ARG A 110 8.81 -2.95 11.38
N PRO A 111 9.65 -3.83 10.85
CA PRO A 111 9.57 -5.27 11.12
C PRO A 111 9.82 -5.68 12.59
N TRP A 112 10.35 -4.78 13.42
CA TRP A 112 10.53 -5.02 14.86
C TRP A 112 9.27 -4.77 15.71
N LEU A 113 8.21 -4.19 15.14
CA LEU A 113 6.92 -4.01 15.83
C LEU A 113 6.00 -5.21 15.62
N ASP A 114 5.10 -5.49 16.56
CA ASP A 114 4.12 -6.58 16.38
C ASP A 114 3.16 -6.22 15.23
N SER A 115 3.17 -7.07 14.20
CA SER A 115 2.25 -7.00 13.05
C SER A 115 0.76 -6.97 13.41
N ARG A 116 0.40 -7.37 14.64
CA ARG A 116 -0.98 -7.38 15.16
C ARG A 116 -1.31 -6.17 16.02
N THR A 117 -0.43 -5.17 16.07
CA THR A 117 -0.68 -3.94 16.84
C THR A 117 -2.00 -3.29 16.39
N PRO A 118 -2.95 -3.03 17.30
CA PRO A 118 -4.23 -2.43 16.94
C PRO A 118 -4.07 -1.04 16.28
N PRO A 119 -4.93 -0.65 15.33
CA PRO A 119 -4.83 0.65 14.67
C PRO A 119 -4.79 1.85 15.63
N LYS A 120 -5.57 1.80 16.71
CA LYS A 120 -5.58 2.86 17.74
C LYS A 120 -4.27 3.01 18.53
N GLU A 121 -3.41 1.99 18.51
CA GLU A 121 -2.18 1.90 19.29
C GLU A 121 -0.91 2.00 18.42
N VAL A 122 -1.04 1.87 17.10
CA VAL A 122 0.13 1.77 16.21
C VAL A 122 1.03 3.01 16.26
N VAL A 123 0.45 4.22 16.34
CA VAL A 123 1.25 5.46 16.42
C VAL A 123 2.03 5.53 17.73
N SER A 124 1.43 5.10 18.85
CA SER A 124 2.12 5.00 20.14
C SER A 124 3.26 3.98 20.09
N ALA A 125 3.02 2.79 19.52
CA ALA A 125 4.03 1.76 19.37
C ALA A 125 5.23 2.24 18.51
N VAL A 126 4.94 2.99 17.44
CA VAL A 126 5.97 3.63 16.61
C VAL A 126 6.78 4.62 17.43
N MET A 127 6.11 5.57 18.11
CA MET A 127 6.78 6.58 18.92
C MET A 127 7.65 5.96 20.03
N ASP A 128 7.18 4.92 20.70
CA ASP A 128 7.92 4.21 21.74
C ASP A 128 9.22 3.58 21.22
N SER A 129 9.28 3.30 19.91
CA SER A 129 10.41 2.68 19.21
C SER A 129 11.32 3.66 18.45
N GLN A 130 10.87 4.87 18.13
CA GLN A 130 11.59 5.81 17.24
C GLN A 130 11.65 7.27 17.71
N TRP A 131 11.02 7.59 18.84
CA TRP A 131 10.86 8.96 19.34
C TRP A 131 9.91 9.82 18.49
N SER A 132 9.89 11.13 18.74
CA SER A 132 9.00 12.12 18.12
C SER A 132 9.15 12.22 16.60
N GLY A 133 8.07 12.56 15.90
CA GLY A 133 8.08 12.73 14.45
C GLY A 133 6.75 13.24 13.90
N LEU A 134 6.53 12.95 12.63
CA LEU A 134 5.40 13.40 11.82
C LEU A 134 4.64 12.18 11.30
N VAL A 135 3.34 12.09 11.59
CA VAL A 135 2.42 11.15 10.94
C VAL A 135 1.79 11.84 9.75
N ALA A 136 1.89 11.25 8.56
CA ALA A 136 1.42 11.87 7.34
C ALA A 136 0.74 10.87 6.40
N LEU A 137 -0.29 11.35 5.67
CA LEU A 137 -0.88 10.64 4.54
C LEU A 137 -0.40 11.30 3.24
N LEU A 138 0.31 10.53 2.43
CA LEU A 138 0.80 10.98 1.12
C LEU A 138 -0.26 10.66 0.06
N GLY A 139 -1.12 11.60 -0.29
CA GLY A 139 -2.23 11.39 -1.22
C GLY A 139 -3.42 10.67 -0.58
N GLU A 140 -4.64 11.02 -0.98
CA GLU A 140 -5.88 10.46 -0.40
C GLU A 140 -5.96 8.92 -0.43
N HIS A 141 -5.34 8.30 -1.43
CA HIS A 141 -5.26 6.84 -1.57
C HIS A 141 -3.83 6.29 -1.46
N GLY A 142 -2.90 7.07 -0.92
CA GLY A 142 -1.51 6.65 -0.83
C GLY A 142 -1.12 6.06 0.52
N PRO A 143 0.18 6.07 0.82
CA PRO A 143 0.71 5.49 2.05
C PRO A 143 0.57 6.44 3.25
N TRP A 144 0.26 5.86 4.41
CA TRP A 144 0.55 6.46 5.69
C TRP A 144 2.04 6.28 6.03
N VAL A 145 2.70 7.36 6.45
CA VAL A 145 4.12 7.36 6.81
C VAL A 145 4.33 8.01 8.17
N TYR A 146 5.39 7.57 8.85
CA TYR A 146 5.91 8.22 10.05
C TYR A 146 7.36 8.58 9.79
N ALA A 147 7.68 9.87 9.83
CA ALA A 147 9.00 10.43 9.51
C ALA A 147 9.50 11.29 10.67
N ALA A 148 10.78 11.19 11.02
CA ALA A 148 11.36 11.98 12.12
C ALA A 148 11.33 13.49 11.86
N ASN A 149 11.42 13.93 10.61
CA ASN A 149 11.46 15.34 10.23
C ASN A 149 10.88 15.59 8.83
N VAL A 150 10.77 16.88 8.47
CA VAL A 150 10.20 17.33 7.19
C VAL A 150 11.04 16.89 5.99
N ALA A 151 12.38 16.82 6.11
CA ALA A 151 13.24 16.42 5.00
C ALA A 151 13.02 14.94 4.63
N ASP A 152 12.87 14.08 5.63
CA ASP A 152 12.53 12.67 5.45
C ASP A 152 11.15 12.49 4.82
N LEU A 153 10.16 13.25 5.32
CA LEU A 153 8.81 13.27 4.76
C LEU A 153 8.82 13.70 3.28
N GLN A 154 9.56 14.74 2.92
CA GLN A 154 9.71 15.19 1.53
C GLN A 154 10.41 14.13 0.67
N GLY A 155 11.37 13.39 1.23
CA GLY A 155 12.01 12.26 0.57
C GLY A 155 11.01 11.18 0.16
N LEU A 156 10.16 10.76 1.09
CA LEU A 156 9.09 9.80 0.83
C LEU A 156 8.05 10.36 -0.16
N GLY A 157 7.65 11.62 0.01
CA GLY A 157 6.72 12.30 -0.90
C GLY A 157 7.21 12.34 -2.35
N ARG A 158 8.50 12.61 -2.58
CA ARG A 158 9.09 12.58 -3.94
C ARG A 158 9.00 11.19 -4.57
N ARG A 159 9.39 10.15 -3.82
CA ARG A 159 9.34 8.76 -4.30
C ARG A 159 7.92 8.30 -4.60
N TYR A 160 6.97 8.63 -3.73
CA TYR A 160 5.58 8.33 -3.97
C TYR A 160 5.04 9.09 -5.20
N GLY A 161 5.40 10.37 -5.35
CA GLY A 161 5.05 11.14 -6.55
C GLY A 161 5.64 10.58 -7.84
N GLU A 162 6.85 10.02 -7.81
CA GLU A 162 7.44 9.30 -8.95
C GLU A 162 6.62 8.05 -9.31
N LEU A 163 6.23 7.26 -8.31
CA LEU A 163 5.36 6.10 -8.50
C LEU A 163 4.01 6.50 -9.12
N VAL A 164 3.34 7.52 -8.57
CA VAL A 164 2.04 8.00 -9.07
C VAL A 164 2.14 8.46 -10.52
N ARG A 165 3.16 9.25 -10.87
CA ARG A 165 3.39 9.72 -12.24
C ARG A 165 3.63 8.57 -13.20
N ALA A 166 4.49 7.63 -12.84
CA ALA A 166 4.78 6.46 -13.67
C ALA A 166 3.53 5.58 -13.85
N ALA A 167 2.81 5.30 -12.76
CA ALA A 167 1.61 4.48 -12.77
C ALA A 167 0.47 5.11 -13.59
N ALA A 168 0.37 6.45 -13.61
CA ALA A 168 -0.63 7.14 -14.42
C ALA A 168 -0.40 6.92 -15.92
N LEU A 169 0.86 6.82 -16.37
CA LEU A 169 1.20 6.65 -17.78
C LEU A 169 1.21 5.19 -18.25
N ALA A 170 1.19 4.24 -17.30
CA ALA A 170 1.26 2.82 -17.58
C ALA A 170 -0.11 2.25 -18.04
N PRO A 171 -0.11 1.28 -18.96
CA PRO A 171 -1.27 0.45 -19.25
C PRO A 171 -1.78 -0.30 -18.00
N GLU A 172 -3.07 -0.61 -17.97
CA GLU A 172 -3.71 -1.31 -16.84
C GLU A 172 -3.05 -2.66 -16.54
N HIS A 173 -2.76 -3.46 -17.57
CA HIS A 173 -2.18 -4.80 -17.40
C HIS A 173 -0.79 -4.75 -16.73
N GLU A 174 0.08 -3.82 -17.14
CA GLU A 174 1.42 -3.68 -16.54
C GLU A 174 1.34 -3.34 -15.05
N ALA A 175 0.37 -2.52 -14.66
CA ALA A 175 0.22 -2.15 -13.27
C ALA A 175 -0.52 -3.20 -12.43
N LEU A 176 -1.44 -3.97 -13.03
CA LEU A 176 -2.02 -5.14 -12.38
C LEU A 176 -0.92 -6.17 -12.08
N ASP A 177 -0.09 -6.47 -13.07
CA ASP A 177 1.06 -7.38 -12.93
C ASP A 177 2.04 -6.88 -11.86
N ALA A 178 2.35 -5.59 -11.87
CA ALA A 178 3.23 -4.98 -10.86
C ALA A 178 2.62 -5.03 -9.44
N ALA A 179 1.32 -4.74 -9.30
CA ALA A 179 0.62 -4.80 -8.02
C ALA A 179 0.52 -6.23 -7.45
N PHE A 180 0.45 -7.25 -8.32
CA PHE A 180 0.46 -8.66 -7.90
C PHE A 180 1.82 -9.15 -7.40
N SER A 181 2.88 -8.68 -8.07
CA SER A 181 4.26 -9.12 -7.87
C SER A 181 4.89 -8.69 -6.54
N GLN A 182 4.19 -7.93 -5.70
CA GLN A 182 4.72 -7.41 -4.41
C GLN A 182 3.90 -7.88 -3.20
N PRO A 183 4.16 -9.09 -2.68
CA PRO A 183 3.44 -9.60 -1.51
C PRO A 183 3.94 -9.03 -0.18
N GLU A 184 5.14 -8.44 -0.15
CA GLU A 184 5.82 -8.00 1.07
C GLU A 184 5.17 -6.79 1.72
N PHE A 185 4.57 -5.92 0.90
CA PHE A 185 4.02 -4.64 1.32
C PHE A 185 2.59 -4.45 0.80
N PRO A 186 1.76 -3.65 1.48
CA PRO A 186 0.50 -3.24 0.91
C PRO A 186 0.72 -2.54 -0.44
N SER A 187 0.07 -3.03 -1.51
CA SER A 187 0.27 -2.44 -2.83
C SER A 187 -0.38 -1.06 -2.94
N LEU A 188 0.44 -0.03 -3.07
CA LEU A 188 0.08 1.34 -3.41
C LEU A 188 -0.45 1.44 -4.83
N LEU A 189 0.09 0.65 -5.77
CA LEU A 189 -0.44 0.55 -7.13
C LEU A 189 -1.89 0.08 -7.12
N ALA A 190 -2.21 -0.95 -6.33
CA ALA A 190 -3.59 -1.38 -6.13
C ALA A 190 -4.45 -0.29 -5.47
N ARG A 191 -3.92 0.53 -4.57
CA ARG A 191 -4.72 1.59 -3.93
C ARG A 191 -5.07 2.73 -4.89
N LEU A 192 -4.14 3.11 -5.76
CA LEU A 192 -4.39 4.14 -6.77
C LEU A 192 -5.56 3.78 -7.68
N GLU A 193 -5.77 2.48 -7.94
CA GLU A 193 -6.94 1.98 -8.67
C GLU A 193 -8.28 2.20 -7.97
N ALA A 194 -8.35 2.78 -6.77
CA ALA A 194 -9.62 3.33 -6.29
C ALA A 194 -10.14 4.46 -7.21
N THR A 195 -9.23 5.12 -7.95
CA THR A 195 -9.49 6.33 -8.73
C THR A 195 -9.19 6.16 -10.21
N ASP A 196 -9.75 7.02 -11.06
CA ASP A 196 -9.53 7.02 -12.52
C ASP A 196 -8.23 7.75 -12.97
N TYR A 197 -7.19 7.73 -12.13
CA TYR A 197 -5.98 8.54 -12.27
C TYR A 197 -5.16 8.33 -13.55
N ARG A 198 -5.35 7.20 -14.24
CA ARG A 198 -4.58 6.83 -15.44
C ARG A 198 -4.80 7.78 -16.61
N GLN A 199 -3.72 8.06 -17.32
CA GLN A 199 -3.62 8.75 -18.60
C GLN A 199 -2.54 8.05 -19.44
N PRO A 200 -2.83 6.84 -19.95
CA PRO A 200 -1.81 6.01 -20.56
C PRO A 200 -1.22 6.70 -21.80
N SER A 201 0.11 6.82 -21.83
CA SER A 201 0.85 7.42 -22.95
C SER A 201 1.78 6.43 -23.65
N GLY A 202 1.85 5.19 -23.16
CA GLY A 202 2.77 4.15 -23.65
C GLY A 202 4.20 4.26 -23.12
N VAL A 203 4.46 5.19 -22.19
CA VAL A 203 5.74 5.30 -21.50
C VAL A 203 5.91 4.11 -20.57
N LYS A 204 6.96 3.31 -20.81
CA LYS A 204 7.32 2.19 -19.95
C LYS A 204 8.08 2.69 -18.73
N ALA A 205 7.65 2.22 -17.56
CA ALA A 205 8.34 2.42 -16.30
C ALA A 205 8.33 1.11 -15.52
N ASP A 206 9.40 0.85 -14.76
CA ASP A 206 9.44 -0.29 -13.85
C ASP A 206 8.65 0.05 -12.59
N LEU A 207 7.34 -0.18 -12.64
CA LEU A 207 6.44 0.10 -11.51
C LEU A 207 6.77 -0.74 -10.29
N ILE A 208 7.30 -1.95 -10.49
CA ILE A 208 7.69 -2.83 -9.38
C ILE A 208 8.83 -2.18 -8.62
N GLU A 209 9.88 -1.77 -9.34
CA GLU A 209 11.05 -1.17 -8.73
C GLU A 209 10.74 0.18 -8.08
N LEU A 210 9.86 1.00 -8.65
CA LEU A 210 9.45 2.28 -8.05
C LEU A 210 8.72 2.10 -6.71
N GLU A 211 7.77 1.18 -6.65
CA GLU A 211 7.05 0.88 -5.41
C GLU A 211 7.96 0.23 -4.36
N ARG A 212 8.84 -0.69 -4.78
CA ARG A 212 9.86 -1.26 -3.89
C ARG A 212 10.81 -0.19 -3.35
N ALA A 213 11.25 0.74 -4.20
CA ALA A 213 12.14 1.83 -3.81
C ALA A 213 11.48 2.77 -2.77
N PHE A 214 10.17 2.99 -2.87
CA PHE A 214 9.42 3.72 -1.85
C PHE A 214 9.48 2.98 -0.50
N TRP A 215 9.09 1.70 -0.47
CA TRP A 215 9.03 0.93 0.78
C TRP A 215 10.41 0.69 1.40
N ASN A 216 11.44 0.48 0.58
CA ASN A 216 12.82 0.39 1.04
C ASN A 216 13.30 1.69 1.68
N ALA A 217 12.94 2.85 1.12
CA ALA A 217 13.27 4.14 1.72
C ALA A 217 12.54 4.35 3.05
N ALA A 218 11.25 4.03 3.12
CA ALA A 218 10.47 4.12 4.35
C ALA A 218 11.03 3.21 5.46
N ARG A 219 11.41 1.97 5.11
CA ARG A 219 12.07 1.04 6.04
C ARG A 219 13.45 1.52 6.47
N ALA A 220 14.26 2.05 5.55
CA ALA A 220 15.60 2.54 5.85
C ALA A 220 15.57 3.72 6.82
N GLN A 221 14.69 4.71 6.58
CA GLN A 221 14.47 5.83 7.52
C GLN A 221 14.01 5.31 8.88
N ALA A 222 13.03 4.42 8.90
CA ALA A 222 12.52 3.83 10.13
C ALA A 222 13.61 3.08 10.92
N GLN A 223 14.48 2.33 10.23
CA GLN A 223 15.58 1.57 10.84
C GLN A 223 16.61 2.51 11.48
N GLN A 224 17.00 3.57 10.76
CA GLN A 224 17.94 4.57 11.26
C GLN A 224 17.42 5.27 12.53
N ASP A 225 16.14 5.64 12.53
CA ASP A 225 15.49 6.26 13.69
C ASP A 225 15.44 5.32 14.88
N TRP A 226 15.10 4.04 14.65
CA TRP A 226 15.05 3.02 15.69
C TRP A 226 16.43 2.76 16.30
N GLU A 227 17.47 2.58 15.47
CA GLU A 227 18.85 2.39 15.94
C GLU A 227 19.34 3.60 16.75
N GLY A 228 19.10 4.81 16.25
CA GLY A 228 19.43 6.05 16.94
C GLY A 228 18.71 6.17 18.29
N TRP A 229 17.47 5.68 18.38
CA TRP A 229 16.72 5.64 19.62
C TRP A 229 17.23 4.60 20.62
N GLN A 230 17.52 3.38 20.17
CA GLN A 230 18.09 2.34 21.03
C GLN A 230 19.44 2.77 21.61
N ALA A 231 20.30 3.41 20.80
CA ALA A 231 21.59 3.92 21.26
C ALA A 231 21.47 4.96 22.38
N ARG A 232 20.40 5.77 22.40
CA ARG A 232 20.13 6.76 23.47
C ARG A 232 19.61 6.13 24.77
N ARG A 233 18.93 4.99 24.69
CA ARG A 233 18.35 4.29 25.86
C ARG A 233 19.33 3.31 26.50
N GLY A 234 20.30 2.81 25.74
CA GLY A 234 21.29 1.83 26.21
C GLY A 234 22.57 2.42 26.78
N GLY A 235 22.74 3.75 26.76
CA GLY A 235 23.86 4.48 27.39
C GLY A 235 23.42 5.14 28.68
#